data_AF-A0A7X3FLZ0-F1
#
_entry.id   AF-A0A7X3FLZ0-F1
#
_cell.length_a   1.000
_cell.length_b   1.000
_cell.length_c   1.000
_cell.angle_alpha   90.00
_cell.angle_beta   90.00
_cell.angle_gamma   90.00
#
_symmetry.space_group_name_H-M   'P 1'
#
loop_
_entity.id
_entity.type
_entity.pdbx_description
1 polymer ?
#
loop_
_entity_poly.entity_id
_entity_poly.type
_entity_poly.pdbx_seq_one_letter_code
_entity_poly.pdbx_strand_id
1 'polypeptide(L)'
;MRREKLNALFTEKLQVPRGVSLTDDTRLREDLRIDSVMILQLLVHIEVEFGLQVPEDEINPKAFLTIGSLLDFIGRLSPLASGGTV
;
A
#
# COMPACT_ATOMS: atom_id res chain seq x y z
N MET A 1 2.11 2.53 14.33
CA MET A 1 1.28 3.48 13.56
C MET A 1 1.18 3.18 12.05
N ARG A 2 2.21 3.36 11.20
CA ARG A 2 2.05 3.11 9.74
C ARG A 2 1.63 1.67 9.39
N ARG A 3 2.23 0.67 10.05
CA ARG A 3 1.91 -0.76 9.86
C ARG A 3 0.49 -1.11 10.31
N GLU A 4 0.00 -0.50 11.40
CA GLU A 4 -1.36 -0.73 11.89
C GLU A 4 -2.40 -0.16 10.94
N LYS A 5 -2.18 1.06 10.43
CA LYS A 5 -3.02 1.64 9.36
C LYS A 5 -3.02 0.77 8.11
N LEU A 6 -1.85 0.26 7.72
CA LEU A 6 -1.74 -0.65 6.58
C LEU A 6 -2.56 -1.93 6.84
N ASN A 7 -2.43 -2.55 8.01
CA ASN A 7 -3.19 -3.74 8.37
C ASN A 7 -4.71 -3.49 8.35
N ALA A 8 -5.16 -2.33 8.84
CA ALA A 8 -6.55 -1.91 8.77
C ALA A 8 -7.02 -1.77 7.31
N LEU A 9 -6.24 -1.11 6.45
CA LEU A 9 -6.53 -0.98 5.01
C LEU A 9 -6.66 -2.35 4.34
N PHE A 10 -5.74 -3.28 4.58
CA PHE A 10 -5.79 -4.63 4.01
C PHE A 10 -7.05 -5.39 4.47
N THR A 11 -7.40 -5.27 5.75
CA THR A 11 -8.56 -5.96 6.32
C THR A 11 -9.89 -5.33 5.87
N GLU A 12 -9.99 -4.01 5.88
CA GLU A 12 -11.25 -3.27 5.70
C GLU A 12 -11.53 -2.92 4.24
N LYS A 13 -10.49 -2.63 3.45
CA LYS A 13 -10.63 -2.22 2.04
C LYS A 13 -10.34 -3.36 1.07
N LEU A 14 -9.32 -4.17 1.35
CA LEU A 14 -8.89 -5.26 0.47
C LEU A 14 -9.46 -6.63 0.86
N GLN A 15 -10.35 -6.68 1.85
CA GLN A 15 -11.03 -7.90 2.31
C GLN A 15 -10.08 -9.04 2.71
N VAL A 16 -8.85 -8.71 3.12
CA VAL A 16 -7.90 -9.71 3.59
C VAL A 16 -8.35 -10.27 4.94
N PRO A 17 -8.29 -11.60 5.15
CA PRO A 17 -8.76 -12.22 6.39
C PRO A 17 -8.07 -11.65 7.64
N ARG A 18 -8.87 -11.36 8.66
CA ARG A 18 -8.35 -11.00 9.99
C ARG A 18 -7.59 -12.18 10.58
N GLY A 19 -6.35 -11.96 11.01
CA GLY A 19 -5.50 -12.99 11.61
C GLY A 19 -4.31 -13.40 10.74
N VAL A 20 -4.17 -12.86 9.52
CA VAL A 20 -2.93 -13.00 8.75
C VAL A 20 -1.84 -12.12 9.36
N SER A 21 -0.69 -12.72 9.65
CA SER A 21 0.46 -12.00 10.19
C SER A 21 1.22 -11.30 9.07
N LEU A 22 1.03 -9.98 8.92
CA LEU A 22 1.70 -9.14 7.92
C LEU A 22 3.14 -8.80 8.34
N THR A 23 4.04 -9.78 8.17
CA THR A 23 5.48 -9.62 8.35
C THR A 23 6.15 -8.98 7.14
N ASP A 24 7.37 -8.46 7.25
CA ASP A 24 8.06 -7.81 6.12
C ASP A 24 8.31 -8.77 4.94
N ASP A 25 8.38 -10.07 5.22
CA ASP A 25 8.58 -11.12 4.22
C ASP A 25 7.27 -11.61 3.58
N THR A 26 6.12 -11.24 4.14
CA THR A 26 4.81 -11.66 3.66
C THR A 26 4.60 -11.19 2.21
N ARG A 27 4.44 -12.15 1.30
CA ARG A 27 4.30 -11.93 -0.15
C ARG A 27 2.87 -11.51 -0.50
N LEU A 28 2.69 -10.37 -1.16
CA LEU A 28 1.35 -9.84 -1.47
C LEU A 28 0.57 -10.78 -2.39
N ARG A 29 1.19 -11.25 -3.48
CA ARG A 29 0.51 -12.14 -4.45
C ARG A 29 0.34 -13.57 -3.93
N GLU A 30 1.38 -14.12 -3.32
CA GLU A 30 1.37 -15.55 -2.95
C GLU A 30 0.72 -15.82 -1.60
N ASP A 31 0.95 -14.96 -0.61
CA ASP A 31 0.44 -15.14 0.75
C ASP A 31 -0.94 -14.47 0.92
N LEU A 32 -1.06 -13.23 0.43
CA LEU A 32 -2.29 -12.43 0.56
C LEU A 32 -3.23 -12.56 -0.63
N ARG A 33 -2.82 -13.25 -1.70
CA ARG A 33 -3.60 -13.42 -2.94
C ARG A 33 -4.06 -12.08 -3.55
N ILE A 34 -3.23 -11.06 -3.44
CA ILE A 34 -3.49 -9.72 -3.97
C ILE A 34 -3.20 -9.72 -5.47
N ASP A 35 -4.25 -9.51 -6.28
CA ASP A 35 -4.13 -9.38 -7.72
C ASP A 35 -3.72 -7.96 -8.15
N SER A 36 -3.33 -7.78 -9.42
CA SER A 36 -2.94 -6.47 -9.97
C SER A 36 -4.03 -5.40 -9.81
N VAL A 37 -5.32 -5.79 -9.87
CA VAL A 37 -6.44 -4.86 -9.63
C VAL A 37 -6.48 -4.42 -8.18
N MET A 38 -6.24 -5.32 -7.24
CA MET A 38 -6.19 -5.01 -5.81
C MET A 38 -4.97 -4.15 -5.46
N ILE A 39 -3.84 -4.31 -6.16
CA ILE A 39 -2.69 -3.39 -6.04
C ILE A 39 -3.09 -1.97 -6.44
N LEU A 40 -3.81 -1.78 -7.54
CA LEU A 40 -4.27 -0.45 -7.96
C LEU A 40 -5.22 0.16 -6.91
N GLN A 41 -6.14 -0.63 -6.36
CA GLN A 41 -7.01 -0.18 -5.26
C GLN A 41 -6.21 0.21 -4.01
N LEU A 42 -5.22 -0.60 -3.64
CA LEU A 42 -4.32 -0.34 -2.52
C LEU A 42 -3.62 1.01 -2.68
N LEU A 43 -3.11 1.34 -3.88
CA LEU A 43 -2.46 2.61 -4.16
C LEU A 43 -3.39 3.80 -3.94
N VAL A 44 -4.60 3.74 -4.50
CA VAL A 44 -5.62 4.78 -4.30
C VAL A 44 -5.95 4.96 -2.82
N HIS A 45 -6.12 3.86 -2.08
CA HIS A 45 -6.36 3.93 -0.64
C HIS A 45 -5.15 4.47 0.13
N ILE A 46 -3.92 4.20 -0.29
CA ILE A 46 -2.73 4.78 0.33
C ILE A 46 -2.76 6.31 0.19
N GLU A 47 -3.06 6.83 -1.01
CA GLU A 47 -3.13 8.27 -1.24
C GLU A 47 -4.19 8.94 -0.36
N VAL A 48 -5.39 8.36 -0.30
CA VAL A 48 -6.53 8.92 0.44
C VAL A 48 -6.35 8.77 1.96
N GLU A 49 -5.98 7.58 2.46
CA GLU A 49 -5.95 7.28 3.90
C GLU A 49 -4.68 7.81 4.60
N PHE A 50 -3.59 7.95 3.84
CA PHE A 50 -2.32 8.48 4.36
C PHE A 50 -2.06 9.92 3.92
N GLY A 51 -2.84 10.48 2.99
CA GLY A 51 -2.60 11.81 2.44
C GLY A 51 -1.26 11.89 1.73
N LEU A 52 -0.90 10.85 0.98
CA LEU A 52 0.36 10.73 0.25
C LEU A 52 0.10 10.88 -1.24
N GLN A 53 1.13 11.26 -1.99
CA GLN A 53 1.09 11.24 -3.46
C GLN A 53 1.82 9.99 -3.95
N VAL A 54 1.17 9.19 -4.81
CA VAL A 54 1.80 8.05 -5.48
C VAL A 54 2.17 8.48 -6.90
N PRO A 55 3.43 8.84 -7.18
CA PRO A 55 3.85 9.15 -8.54
C PRO A 55 3.85 7.88 -9.38
N GLU A 56 3.20 7.94 -10.54
CA GLU A 56 3.08 6.83 -11.48
C GLU A 56 4.42 6.25 -11.93
N ASP A 57 5.45 7.10 -12.03
CA ASP A 57 6.82 6.72 -12.41
C ASP A 57 7.54 5.90 -11.32
N GLU A 58 7.15 6.05 -10.04
CA GLU A 58 7.72 5.27 -8.94
C GLU A 58 6.97 3.96 -8.65
N ILE A 59 5.87 3.67 -9.36
CA ILE A 59 5.10 2.43 -9.21
C ILE A 59 5.92 1.27 -9.82
N ASN A 60 6.90 0.79 -9.06
CA ASN A 60 7.72 -0.34 -9.44
C ASN A 60 7.05 -1.65 -9.00
N PRO A 61 6.86 -2.65 -9.88
CA PRO A 61 6.31 -3.96 -9.49
C PRO A 61 7.06 -4.63 -8.34
N LYS A 62 8.35 -4.31 -8.14
CA LYS A 62 9.16 -4.79 -7.00
C LYS A 62 8.71 -4.25 -5.64
N ALA A 63 8.14 -3.04 -5.60
CA ALA A 63 7.58 -2.45 -4.38
C ALA A 63 6.39 -3.24 -3.84
N PHE A 64 5.71 -4.00 -4.71
CA PHE A 64 4.51 -4.76 -4.39
C PHE A 64 4.75 -6.27 -4.25
N LEU A 65 6.00 -6.68 -4.02
CA LEU A 65 6.35 -8.09 -3.81
C LEU A 65 6.00 -8.55 -2.39
N THR A 66 6.45 -7.79 -1.40
CA THR A 66 6.24 -8.09 0.02
C THR A 66 5.76 -6.88 0.80
N ILE A 67 5.20 -7.12 1.99
CA ILE A 67 4.76 -6.05 2.91
C ILE A 67 5.93 -5.13 3.27
N GLY A 68 7.14 -5.66 3.42
CA GLY A 68 8.33 -4.85 3.70
C GLY A 68 8.65 -3.88 2.56
N SER A 69 8.64 -4.36 1.31
CA SER A 69 8.83 -3.50 0.13
C SER A 69 7.73 -2.45 -0.01
N LEU A 70 6.50 -2.78 0.35
CA LEU A 70 5.38 -1.83 0.33
C LEU A 70 5.53 -0.76 1.41
N LEU A 71 5.95 -1.14 2.62
CA LEU A 71 6.23 -0.20 3.70
C LEU A 71 7.39 0.74 3.35
N ASP A 72 8.45 0.21 2.73
CA ASP A 72 9.57 0.99 2.20
C ASP A 72 9.09 1.98 1.12
N PHE A 73 8.24 1.52 0.19
CA PHE A 73 7.60 2.38 -0.80
C PHE A 73 6.80 3.51 -0.15
N ILE A 74 5.88 3.21 0.77
CA ILE A 74 5.10 4.21 1.51
C ILE A 74 6.01 5.18 2.27
N GLY A 75 7.15 4.71 2.78
CA GLY A 75 8.14 5.53 3.48
C GLY A 75 8.87 6.54 2.59
N ARG A 76 8.96 6.27 1.28
CA ARG A 76 9.55 7.18 0.29
C ARG A 76 8.57 8.21 -0.25
N LEU A 77 7.26 7.97 -0.12
CA LEU A 77 6.25 8.87 -0.67
C LEU A 77 6.24 10.23 0.03
N SER A 78 6.05 11.26 -0.78
CA SER A 78 5.79 12.61 -0.30
C SER A 78 4.35 12.72 0.21
N PRO A 79 4.09 13.54 1.24
CA PRO A 79 2.74 14.04 1.50
C PRO A 79 2.14 14.61 0.21
N LEU A 80 0.84 14.39 0.02
CA LEU A 80 0.06 15.01 -1.05
C LEU A 80 0.13 16.51 -0.83
N ALA A 81 1.02 17.19 -1.56
CA ALA A 81 1.12 18.63 -1.49
C ALA A 81 -0.20 19.21 -2.01
N SER A 82 -0.87 20.03 -1.21
CA SER A 82 -2.00 20.83 -1.67
C SER A 82 -1.48 21.85 -2.69
N GLY A 83 -1.32 21.41 -3.94
CA GLY A 83 -0.55 22.12 -4.96
C GLY A 83 -1.22 22.13 -6.33
N GLY A 84 -2.55 22.19 -6.36
CA GLY A 84 -3.27 22.69 -7.54
C GLY A 84 -3.23 24.22 -7.53
N THR A 85 -2.12 24.79 -8.01
CA THR A 85 -2.12 26.18 -8.48
C THR A 85 -2.58 26.15 -9.93
N VAL A 86 -3.88 26.28 -10.16
CA VAL A 86 -4.43 26.69 -11.47
C VAL A 86 -5.49 27.76 -11.25
#